data_AF-A0A7V9LGR1-F1
#
_entry.id   AF-A0A7V9LGR1-F1
#
_cell.length_a   1.000
_cell.length_b   1.000
_cell.length_c   1.000
_cell.angle_alpha   90.00
_cell.angle_beta   90.00
_cell.angle_gamma   90.00
#
_symmetry.space_group_name_H-M   'P 1'
#
loop_
_entity.id
_entity.type
_entity.pdbx_description
1 polymer ?
#
loop_
_entity_poly.entity_id
_entity_poly.type
_entity_poly.pdbx_seq_one_letter_code
_entity_poly.pdbx_strand_id
1 'polypeptide(L)'
;DGFRKHRTKVGEGVRTGVDTALIAPVEVGDGAYTGAGSVITEDVPAGALGIARAKQSNVDGYAQKKSEQAEQSKPNEKGKS
;
A
#
# COMPACT_ATOMS: atom_id res chain seq x y z
N ASP A 1 6.94 -17.60 6.05
CA ASP A 1 6.90 -17.93 7.49
C ASP A 1 7.89 -17.11 8.34
N GLY A 2 8.76 -16.28 7.75
CA GLY A 2 9.71 -15.44 8.48
C GLY A 2 11.01 -16.15 8.90
N PHE A 3 11.08 -17.47 8.77
CA PHE A 3 12.24 -18.28 9.15
C PHE A 3 12.89 -18.97 7.95
N ARG A 4 12.08 -19.55 7.07
CA ARG A 4 12.54 -20.21 5.86
C ARG A 4 12.58 -19.19 4.72
N LYS A 5 13.60 -19.32 3.88
CA LYS A 5 13.69 -18.56 2.63
C LYS A 5 12.84 -19.24 1.58
N HIS A 6 11.97 -18.47 0.95
CA HIS A 6 11.08 -18.90 -0.13
C HIS A 6 11.45 -18.14 -1.39
N ARG A 7 11.27 -18.77 -2.56
CA ARG A 7 11.61 -18.17 -3.85
C ARG A 7 10.38 -17.53 -4.48
N THR A 8 10.54 -16.30 -4.96
CA THR A 8 9.64 -15.65 -5.91
C THR A 8 10.20 -15.78 -7.31
N LYS A 9 9.35 -16.07 -8.30
CA LYS A 9 9.73 -16.06 -9.72
C LYS A 9 9.07 -14.87 -10.41
N VAL A 10 9.84 -14.18 -11.24
CA VAL A 10 9.38 -13.06 -12.05
C VAL A 10 9.71 -13.39 -13.50
N GLY A 11 8.68 -13.45 -14.33
CA GLY A 11 8.77 -13.78 -15.75
C GLY A 11 9.36 -12.66 -16.60
N GLU A 12 9.49 -12.93 -17.89
CA GLU A 12 10.01 -11.98 -18.87
C GLU A 12 9.03 -10.84 -19.10
N GLY A 13 9.54 -9.61 -19.22
CA GLY A 13 8.71 -8.43 -19.54
C GLY A 13 7.69 -8.03 -18.47
N VAL A 14 7.83 -8.54 -17.23
CA VAL A 14 7.00 -8.12 -16.09
C VAL A 14 7.23 -6.65 -15.76
N ARG A 15 6.14 -5.95 -15.44
CA ARG A 15 6.16 -4.52 -15.07
C ARG A 15 5.60 -4.36 -13.66
N THR A 16 6.47 -4.03 -12.71
CA THR A 16 6.06 -3.82 -11.32
C THR A 16 5.71 -2.37 -11.05
N GLY A 17 4.57 -2.14 -10.40
CA GLY A 17 4.22 -0.83 -9.89
C GLY A 17 5.14 -0.39 -8.75
N VAL A 18 5.32 0.92 -8.58
CA VAL A 18 6.07 1.48 -7.45
C VAL A 18 5.51 0.97 -6.12
N ASP A 19 6.37 0.67 -5.17
CA ASP A 19 6.00 0.18 -3.83
C ASP A 19 5.20 -1.14 -3.86
N THR A 20 5.49 -2.02 -4.83
CA THR A 20 4.96 -3.39 -4.81
C THR A 20 5.79 -4.28 -3.88
N ALA A 21 5.13 -5.03 -3.01
CA ALA A 21 5.73 -6.12 -2.24
C ALA A 21 5.29 -7.49 -2.78
N LEU A 22 6.23 -8.42 -2.93
CA LEU A 22 5.96 -9.80 -3.34
C LEU A 22 6.24 -10.73 -2.15
N ILE A 23 5.21 -11.38 -1.61
CA ILE A 23 5.35 -12.30 -0.48
C ILE A 23 5.58 -13.72 -1.02
N ALA A 24 6.82 -14.18 -0.98
CA ALA A 24 7.18 -15.51 -1.44
C ALA A 24 6.51 -16.66 -0.63
N PRO A 25 6.23 -17.82 -1.26
CA PRO A 25 6.43 -18.11 -2.68
C PRO A 25 5.29 -17.57 -3.54
N VAL A 26 5.64 -16.83 -4.60
CA VAL A 26 4.71 -16.38 -5.66
C VAL A 26 5.41 -16.39 -7.01
N GLU A 27 4.65 -16.64 -8.07
CA GLU A 27 5.06 -16.56 -9.47
C GLU A 27 4.31 -15.44 -10.18
N VAL A 28 5.06 -14.52 -10.79
CA VAL A 28 4.52 -13.46 -11.65
C VAL A 28 4.86 -13.83 -13.09
N GLY A 29 3.87 -14.28 -13.84
CA GLY A 29 4.04 -14.80 -15.20
C GLY A 29 4.47 -13.75 -16.21
N ASP A 30 4.91 -14.21 -17.39
CA ASP A 30 5.45 -13.34 -18.44
C ASP A 30 4.48 -12.22 -18.85
N GLY A 31 5.01 -11.02 -19.06
CA GLY A 31 4.26 -9.84 -19.48
C GLY A 31 3.26 -9.29 -18.45
N ALA A 32 3.15 -9.90 -17.27
CA ALA A 32 2.22 -9.48 -16.22
C ALA A 32 2.56 -8.09 -15.66
N TYR A 33 1.57 -7.49 -15.01
CA TYR A 33 1.66 -6.17 -14.38
C TYR A 33 1.29 -6.25 -12.91
N THR A 34 1.97 -5.50 -12.04
CA THR A 34 1.49 -5.26 -10.66
C THR A 34 1.04 -3.82 -10.47
N GLY A 35 -0.06 -3.62 -9.77
CA GLY A 35 -0.51 -2.29 -9.39
C GLY A 35 0.42 -1.66 -8.35
N ALA A 36 0.69 -0.36 -8.46
CA ALA A 36 1.47 0.38 -7.46
C ALA A 36 0.86 0.29 -6.05
N GLY A 37 1.71 0.09 -5.04
CA GLY A 37 1.30 -0.10 -3.63
C GLY A 37 0.62 -1.44 -3.36
N SER A 38 0.79 -2.45 -4.22
CA SER A 38 0.18 -3.77 -4.02
C SER A 38 1.05 -4.68 -3.17
N VAL A 39 0.42 -5.49 -2.32
CA VAL A 39 1.05 -6.62 -1.62
C VAL A 39 0.56 -7.93 -2.25
N ILE A 40 1.38 -8.54 -3.11
CA ILE A 40 1.03 -9.75 -3.86
C ILE A 40 1.31 -11.00 -3.01
N THR A 41 0.27 -11.78 -2.72
CA THR A 41 0.31 -13.01 -1.91
C THR A 41 -0.07 -14.27 -2.68
N GLU A 42 -0.50 -14.12 -3.93
CA GLU A 42 -0.94 -15.19 -4.82
C GLU A 42 -0.30 -15.00 -6.19
N ASP A 43 -0.20 -16.08 -6.97
CA ASP A 43 0.40 -16.04 -8.30
C ASP A 43 -0.37 -15.07 -9.21
N VAL A 44 0.38 -14.34 -10.04
CA VAL A 44 -0.18 -13.46 -11.06
C VAL A 44 0.06 -14.15 -12.41
N PRO A 45 -1.00 -14.63 -13.10
CA PRO A 45 -0.85 -15.30 -14.39
C PRO A 45 -0.16 -14.43 -15.45
N ALA A 46 0.43 -15.06 -16.46
CA ALA A 46 1.03 -14.36 -17.59
C ALA A 46 0.04 -13.37 -18.24
N GLY A 47 0.51 -12.16 -18.52
CA GLY A 47 -0.28 -11.06 -19.09
C GLY A 47 -1.34 -10.46 -18.15
N ALA A 48 -1.53 -10.97 -16.93
CA ALA A 48 -2.54 -10.49 -16.01
C ALA A 48 -2.08 -9.26 -15.20
N LEU A 49 -3.05 -8.56 -14.61
CA LEU A 49 -2.83 -7.50 -13.63
C LEU A 49 -3.06 -8.04 -12.21
N GLY A 50 -2.00 -8.10 -11.40
CA GLY A 50 -2.10 -8.31 -9.96
C GLY A 50 -2.30 -6.98 -9.23
N ILE A 51 -3.43 -6.80 -8.54
CA ILE A 51 -3.70 -5.60 -7.73
C ILE A 51 -4.24 -6.00 -6.36
N ALA A 52 -3.54 -5.60 -5.31
CA ALA A 52 -3.87 -5.95 -3.93
C ALA A 52 -3.77 -4.70 -3.04
N ARG A 53 -4.75 -3.80 -3.20
CA ARG A 53 -4.88 -2.55 -2.43
C ARG A 53 -6.33 -2.12 -2.33
N ALA A 54 -6.66 -1.32 -1.32
CA ALA A 54 -7.98 -0.72 -1.19
C ALA A 54 -8.22 0.34 -2.29
N LYS A 55 -9.49 0.53 -2.68
CA LYS A 55 -9.87 1.69 -3.50
C LYS A 55 -9.74 2.95 -2.64
N GLN A 56 -9.15 3.99 -3.21
CA GLN A 56 -9.09 5.29 -2.56
C GLN A 56 -10.50 5.89 -2.43
N SER A 57 -10.78 6.50 -1.28
CA SER A 57 -11.90 7.42 -1.08
C SER A 57 -11.36 8.79 -0.65
N ASN A 58 -12.06 9.84 -1.07
CA ASN A 58 -11.77 11.21 -0.65
C ASN A 58 -12.81 11.63 0.39
N VAL A 59 -12.36 12.27 1.47
CA VAL A 59 -13.25 12.84 2.50
C VAL A 59 -13.01 14.34 2.54
N ASP A 60 -13.91 15.09 1.92
CA ASP A 60 -13.78 16.54 1.78
C ASP A 60 -13.79 17.25 3.13
N GLY A 61 -12.90 18.25 3.27
CA GLY A 61 -12.76 19.05 4.49
C GLY A 61 -12.19 18.31 5.70
N TYR A 62 -11.74 17.06 5.57
CA TYR A 62 -11.21 16.27 6.71
C TYR A 62 -10.03 16.97 7.41
N ALA A 63 -9.08 17.50 6.63
CA ALA A 63 -7.90 18.18 7.17
C ALA A 63 -8.29 19.43 7.98
N GLN A 64 -9.20 20.25 7.46
CA GLN A 64 -9.68 21.45 8.14
C GLN A 64 -10.41 21.11 9.46
N LYS A 65 -11.30 20.10 9.43
CA LYS A 65 -11.99 19.64 10.64
C LYS A 65 -11.00 19.16 11.71
N LYS A 66 -9.92 18.48 11.30
CA LYS A 66 -8.89 18.01 12.24
C LYS A 66 -8.05 19.14 12.82
N SER A 67 -7.69 20.16 12.04
CA SER A 67 -6.95 21.32 12.56
C SER A 67 -7.79 22.10 13.57
N GLU A 68 -9.07 22.34 13.29
CA GLU A 68 -9.98 23.04 14.22
C GLU A 68 -10.14 22.29 15.54
N GLN A 69 -10.28 20.95 15.49
CA GLN A 69 -10.31 20.10 16.70
C GLN A 69 -9.01 20.20 17.50
N ALA A 70 -7.86 20.18 16.82
CA ALA A 70 -6.57 20.28 17.48
C ALA A 70 -6.40 21.63 18.21
N GLU A 71 -6.84 22.74 17.60
CA GLU A 71 -6.80 24.07 18.20
C GLU A 71 -7.70 24.21 19.43
N GLN A 72 -8.91 23.66 19.39
CA GLN A 72 -9.86 23.68 20.50
C GLN A 72 -9.40 22.80 21.69
N SER A 73 -8.54 21.81 21.43
CA SER A 73 -8.01 20.90 22.45
C SER A 73 -6.74 21.37 23.15
N LYS A 74 -6.19 22.54 22.78
CA LYS A 74 -4.99 23.10 23.42
C LYS A 74 -5.32 23.54 24.86
N PRO A 75 -4.47 23.21 25.86
CA PRO A 75 -4.66 23.70 27.22
C PRO A 75 -4.63 25.23 27.27
N ASN A 76 -5.58 25.84 27.97
CA ASN A 76 -5.64 27.29 28.13
C ASN A 76 -4.54 27.73 29.13
N GLU A 77 -3.39 28.22 28.64
CA GLU A 77 -2.30 28.77 29.48
C GLU A 77 -2.64 30.14 30.11
N LYS A 78 -3.93 30.43 30.37
CA LYS A 78 -4.35 31.64 31.09
C LYS A 78 -4.47 31.33 32.58
N GLY A 79 -3.35 31.31 33.27
CA GLY A 79 -3.33 31.13 34.73
C GLY A 79 -1.95 31.21 35.41
N LYS A 80 -0.92 31.77 34.76
CA LYS A 80 0.38 32.05 35.40
C LYS A 80 0.74 33.53 35.20
N SER A 81 0.21 34.37 36.08
CA SER A 81 0.81 35.65 36.48
C SER A 81 0.26 36.03 37.83
#